data_AF-A0A140L2Z1-F1
#
_entry.id   AF-A0A140L2Z1-F1
#
_cell.length_a   1.000
_cell.length_b   1.000
_cell.length_c   1.000
_cell.angle_alpha   90.00
_cell.angle_beta   90.00
_cell.angle_gamma   90.00
#
_symmetry.space_group_name_H-M   'P 1'
#
loop_
_entity.id
_entity.type
_entity.pdbx_description
1 polymer ?
#
loop_
_entity_poly.entity_id
_entity_poly.type
_entity_poly.pdbx_seq_one_letter_code
_entity_poly.pdbx_strand_id
1 'polypeptide(L)'
;MKKFLNTERNVARDIKLAQIPTSGIEKTARVKTGETKKVVEWRWEGETRVFLLPREFTDTLMELPFTRDVILAVGHIYLQQGCPPDGKIKTTAREIAATLGLQWKGDLAGKIEDALTLARLLTIRNTRRKIQKGKIWYERTEIYGFLDSWTRIQVRDGRAIPANSQPILIQLSPEFASALRNGFVIHIPLAAIQAARRAPARCRVAAKNIVFYLASLQPLEYVTISASKLRGIAGITTRRDKASKTIQKCLTALQGVFVKKWEKQGDKYHIWLYPQGV
;
A
#
# COMPACT_ATOMS: atom_id res chain seq x y z
N MET A 1 -17.06 16.35 8.60
CA MET A 1 -16.65 15.94 7.23
C MET A 1 -15.98 14.58 7.29
N LYS A 2 -16.49 13.55 6.61
CA LYS A 2 -15.85 12.22 6.57
C LYS A 2 -14.54 12.32 5.78
N LYS A 3 -13.40 12.05 6.43
CA LYS A 3 -12.08 12.02 5.76
C LYS A 3 -11.89 10.68 5.05
N PHE A 4 -11.40 10.72 3.82
CA PHE A 4 -11.10 9.55 3.00
C PHE A 4 -9.68 9.62 2.47
N LEU A 5 -9.11 8.46 2.18
CA LEU A 5 -7.86 8.29 1.43
C LEU A 5 -8.21 7.86 0.00
N ASN A 6 -7.69 8.59 -0.98
CA ASN A 6 -7.91 8.32 -2.41
C ASN A 6 -6.70 7.63 -3.00
N THR A 7 -6.94 6.56 -3.76
CA THR A 7 -5.86 5.80 -4.39
C THR A 7 -6.38 5.08 -5.63
N GLU A 8 -5.46 4.65 -6.50
CA GLU A 8 -5.77 3.73 -7.58
C GLU A 8 -6.24 2.37 -7.02
N ARG A 9 -7.29 1.81 -7.64
CA ARG A 9 -8.01 0.61 -7.19
C ARG A 9 -7.12 -0.64 -7.08
N ASN A 10 -6.25 -0.88 -8.06
CA ASN A 10 -5.39 -2.06 -8.07
C ASN A 10 -4.33 -2.00 -6.97
N VAL A 11 -3.74 -0.84 -6.70
CA VAL A 11 -2.83 -0.64 -5.58
C VAL A 11 -3.50 -0.96 -4.24
N ALA A 12 -4.75 -0.56 -4.05
CA ALA A 12 -5.50 -0.92 -2.84
C ALA A 12 -5.82 -2.42 -2.74
N ARG A 13 -6.00 -3.11 -3.87
CA ARG A 13 -6.22 -4.57 -3.93
C ARG A 13 -4.95 -5.38 -3.78
N ASP A 14 -3.78 -4.76 -3.90
CA ASP A 14 -2.52 -5.46 -3.94
C ASP A 14 -2.09 -5.91 -2.54
N ILE A 15 -2.57 -7.09 -2.18
CA ILE A 15 -2.33 -7.71 -0.87
C ILE A 15 -0.83 -8.00 -0.66
N LYS A 16 -0.07 -8.24 -1.75
CA LYS A 16 1.35 -8.58 -1.65
C LYS A 16 2.20 -7.39 -1.21
N LEU A 17 1.79 -6.15 -1.49
CA LEU A 17 2.46 -4.95 -0.98
C LEU A 17 2.48 -4.87 0.55
N ALA A 18 1.62 -5.63 1.24
CA ALA A 18 1.58 -5.72 2.70
C ALA A 18 2.10 -7.06 3.25
N GLN A 19 2.65 -7.93 2.41
CA GLN A 19 3.19 -9.22 2.82
C GLN A 19 4.70 -9.22 2.68
N ILE A 20 5.40 -9.64 3.74
CA ILE A 20 6.84 -9.87 3.66
C ILE A 20 7.07 -11.16 2.83
N PRO A 21 7.91 -11.13 1.79
CA PRO A 21 8.28 -12.33 1.04
C PRO A 21 8.89 -13.40 1.96
N THR A 22 8.65 -14.67 1.66
CA THR A 22 9.11 -15.80 2.50
C THR A 22 10.53 -16.27 2.17
N SER A 23 11.08 -15.87 1.03
CA SER A 23 12.42 -16.28 0.58
C SER A 23 13.09 -15.16 -0.22
N GLY A 24 14.43 -15.12 -0.13
CA GLY A 24 15.27 -14.23 -0.89
C GLY A 24 16.57 -14.84 -1.33
N ILE A 25 17.04 -14.37 -2.48
CA ILE A 25 18.25 -14.84 -3.11
C ILE A 25 19.22 -13.67 -3.11
N GLU A 26 20.32 -13.80 -2.37
CA GLU A 26 21.42 -12.84 -2.46
C GLU A 26 22.04 -12.92 -3.86
N LYS A 27 22.16 -11.77 -4.52
CA LYS A 27 22.83 -11.68 -5.82
C LYS A 27 23.45 -10.31 -6.01
N THR A 28 24.35 -10.22 -6.98
CA THR A 28 24.86 -8.94 -7.46
C THR A 28 23.92 -8.45 -8.57
N ALA A 29 23.29 -7.29 -8.38
CA ALA A 29 22.41 -6.71 -9.38
C ALA A 29 22.64 -5.21 -9.54
N ARG A 30 22.37 -4.71 -10.76
CA ARG A 30 22.30 -3.28 -11.02
C ARG A 30 20.99 -2.74 -10.45
N VAL A 31 21.07 -1.88 -9.44
CA VAL A 31 19.90 -1.19 -8.89
C VAL A 31 19.49 -0.03 -9.80
N LYS A 32 18.28 0.51 -9.61
CA LYS A 32 17.71 1.60 -10.43
C LYS A 32 18.60 2.86 -10.51
N THR A 33 19.49 3.08 -9.53
CA THR A 33 20.49 4.16 -9.55
C THR A 33 21.64 3.92 -10.54
N GLY A 34 21.67 2.78 -11.24
CA GLY A 34 22.72 2.41 -12.18
C GLY A 34 23.93 1.74 -11.53
N GLU A 35 24.00 1.73 -10.20
CA GLU A 35 25.06 1.08 -9.42
C GLU A 35 24.86 -0.44 -9.33
N THR A 36 25.95 -1.19 -9.32
CA THR A 36 25.94 -2.62 -9.04
C THR A 36 26.19 -2.85 -7.56
N LYS A 37 25.23 -3.47 -6.85
CA LYS A 37 25.34 -3.75 -5.41
C LYS A 37 24.99 -5.21 -5.12
N LYS A 38 25.51 -5.71 -3.98
CA LYS A 38 24.95 -6.92 -3.36
C LYS A 38 23.55 -6.57 -2.89
N VAL A 39 22.57 -7.25 -3.47
CA VAL A 39 21.17 -7.07 -3.15
C VAL A 39 20.57 -8.41 -2.78
N VAL A 40 19.56 -8.37 -1.93
CA VAL A 40 18.64 -9.48 -1.76
C VAL A 40 17.54 -9.28 -2.78
N GLU A 41 17.47 -10.18 -3.77
CA GLU A 41 16.32 -10.28 -4.65
C GLU A 41 15.20 -11.01 -3.91
N TRP A 42 14.09 -10.31 -3.68
CA TRP A 42 12.86 -10.94 -3.22
C TRP A 42 11.81 -11.02 -4.31
N ARG A 43 11.12 -12.15 -4.29
CA ARG A 43 9.99 -12.43 -5.16
C ARG A 43 8.98 -13.24 -4.36
N TRP A 44 7.71 -12.86 -4.44
CA TRP A 44 6.65 -13.73 -3.94
C TRP A 44 6.47 -14.93 -4.87
N GLU A 45 6.18 -16.10 -4.32
CA GLU A 45 5.86 -17.27 -5.13
C GLU A 45 4.69 -16.99 -6.10
N GLY A 46 4.87 -17.33 -7.37
CA GLY A 46 3.89 -17.09 -8.43
C GLY A 46 3.78 -15.64 -8.93
N GLU A 47 4.64 -14.73 -8.47
CA GLU A 47 4.62 -13.31 -8.86
C GLU A 47 5.80 -12.94 -9.75
N THR A 48 5.58 -11.98 -10.65
CA THR A 48 6.61 -11.42 -11.56
C THR A 48 7.34 -10.23 -10.95
N ARG A 49 6.82 -9.65 -9.87
CA ARG A 49 7.39 -8.49 -9.18
C ARG A 49 8.63 -8.89 -8.42
N VAL A 50 9.64 -8.02 -8.47
CA VAL A 50 10.94 -8.25 -7.87
C VAL A 50 11.28 -7.06 -6.99
N PHE A 51 11.71 -7.32 -5.77
CA PHE A 51 12.29 -6.30 -4.91
C PHE A 51 13.79 -6.48 -4.89
N LEU A 52 14.52 -5.41 -5.22
CA LEU A 52 15.97 -5.37 -5.08
C LEU A 52 16.28 -4.55 -3.85
N LEU A 53 16.58 -5.23 -2.76
CA LEU A 53 16.92 -4.56 -1.53
C LEU A 53 18.43 -4.64 -1.29
N PRO A 54 19.13 -3.51 -1.11
CA PRO A 54 20.48 -3.54 -0.55
C PRO A 54 20.46 -4.23 0.83
N ARG A 55 21.44 -5.09 1.09
CA ARG A 55 21.46 -5.96 2.28
C ARG A 55 21.31 -5.18 3.59
N GLU A 56 21.81 -3.95 3.64
CA GLU A 56 21.71 -3.07 4.80
C GLU A 56 20.27 -2.67 5.19
N PHE A 57 19.27 -2.89 4.33
CA PHE A 57 17.87 -2.57 4.62
C PHE A 57 17.03 -3.80 5.00
N THR A 58 17.62 -5.00 5.14
CA THR A 58 16.82 -6.24 5.32
C THR A 58 16.03 -6.27 6.62
N ASP A 59 16.46 -5.51 7.62
CA ASP A 59 15.75 -5.43 8.90
C ASP A 59 14.52 -4.50 8.81
N THR A 60 14.47 -3.61 7.80
CA THR A 60 13.36 -2.66 7.60
C THR A 60 12.12 -3.30 6.94
N LEU A 61 12.14 -4.59 6.60
CA LEU A 61 11.01 -5.25 5.94
C LEU A 61 9.80 -5.48 6.78
N MET A 62 10.00 -5.53 8.10
CA MET A 62 8.90 -5.56 9.04
C MET A 62 7.98 -4.34 8.86
N GLU A 63 8.49 -3.26 8.23
CA GLU A 63 7.75 -2.05 7.89
C GLU A 63 7.05 -2.10 6.52
N LEU A 64 7.15 -3.17 5.71
CA LEU A 64 6.44 -3.26 4.41
C LEU A 64 4.93 -2.94 4.49
N PRO A 65 4.17 -3.41 5.49
CA PRO A 65 2.78 -3.00 5.67
C PRO A 65 2.62 -1.47 5.85
N PHE A 66 3.57 -0.82 6.51
CA PHE A 66 3.61 0.63 6.68
C PHE A 66 4.04 1.33 5.39
N THR A 67 4.98 0.77 4.63
CA THR A 67 5.37 1.25 3.30
C THR A 67 4.19 1.30 2.34
N ARG A 68 3.33 0.27 2.32
CA ARG A 68 2.09 0.33 1.54
C ARG A 68 1.21 1.49 1.99
N ASP A 69 0.99 1.67 3.29
CA ASP A 69 0.19 2.77 3.80
C ASP A 69 0.77 4.12 3.32
N VAL A 70 2.10 4.30 3.36
CA VAL A 70 2.79 5.49 2.86
C VAL A 70 2.61 5.67 1.35
N ILE A 71 2.71 4.61 0.53
CA ILE A 71 2.43 4.68 -0.91
C ILE A 71 1.02 5.20 -1.18
N LEU A 72 0.02 4.68 -0.45
CA LEU A 72 -1.37 5.13 -0.57
C LEU A 72 -1.53 6.60 -0.14
N ALA A 73 -0.85 7.03 0.93
CA ALA A 73 -0.85 8.42 1.40
C ALA A 73 -0.23 9.38 0.37
N VAL A 74 0.91 9.00 -0.20
CA VAL A 74 1.59 9.77 -1.26
C VAL A 74 0.70 9.87 -2.51
N GLY A 75 0.07 8.77 -2.92
CA GLY A 75 -0.90 8.78 -4.02
C GLY A 75 -2.08 9.71 -3.76
N HIS A 76 -2.61 9.72 -2.53
CA HIS A 76 -3.67 10.66 -2.15
C HIS A 76 -3.23 12.12 -2.21
N ILE A 77 -2.06 12.44 -1.68
CA ILE A 77 -1.52 13.81 -1.70
C ILE A 77 -1.31 14.28 -3.14
N TYR A 78 -0.80 13.42 -4.02
CA TYR A 78 -0.68 13.72 -5.46
C TYR A 78 -2.03 14.09 -6.10
N LEU A 79 -3.09 13.32 -5.79
CA LEU A 79 -4.44 13.61 -6.26
C LEU A 79 -4.97 14.94 -5.69
N GLN A 80 -4.72 15.22 -4.41
CA GLN A 80 -5.12 16.48 -3.76
C GLN A 80 -4.41 17.70 -4.35
N GLN A 81 -3.17 17.54 -4.82
CA GLN A 81 -2.40 18.60 -5.48
C GLN A 81 -2.78 18.81 -6.96
N GLY A 82 -3.85 18.17 -7.44
CA GLY A 82 -4.34 18.35 -8.81
C GLY A 82 -3.54 17.56 -9.85
N CYS A 83 -2.91 16.45 -9.45
CA CYS A 83 -2.18 15.56 -10.35
C CYS A 83 -1.09 16.28 -11.17
N PRO A 84 -0.10 16.93 -10.52
CA PRO A 84 0.92 17.71 -11.21
C PRO A 84 1.56 16.90 -12.36
N PRO A 85 1.68 17.49 -13.56
CA PRO A 85 2.03 16.75 -14.78
C PRO A 85 3.44 16.16 -14.71
N ASP A 86 4.35 16.83 -14.01
CA ASP A 86 5.72 16.39 -13.78
C ASP A 86 5.84 15.26 -12.73
N GLY A 87 4.73 14.84 -12.10
CA GLY A 87 4.70 13.77 -11.11
C GLY A 87 5.32 14.13 -9.76
N LYS A 88 5.61 15.42 -9.51
CA LYS A 88 6.24 15.86 -8.26
C LYS A 88 5.21 16.20 -7.21
N ILE A 89 5.47 15.74 -5.99
CA ILE A 89 4.68 16.03 -4.80
C ILE A 89 5.55 16.83 -3.85
N LYS A 90 5.01 17.93 -3.33
CA LYS A 90 5.63 18.70 -2.24
C LYS A 90 4.86 18.43 -0.96
N THR A 91 5.50 17.91 0.07
CA THR A 91 4.82 17.52 1.32
C THR A 91 5.76 17.60 2.52
N THR A 92 5.33 17.09 3.67
CA THR A 92 6.14 16.88 4.88
C THR A 92 5.83 15.51 5.47
N ALA A 93 6.74 14.96 6.29
CA ALA A 93 6.43 13.74 7.04
C ALA A 93 5.19 13.90 7.94
N ARG A 94 4.96 15.11 8.47
CA ARG A 94 3.77 15.43 9.27
C ARG A 94 2.48 15.33 8.45
N GLU A 95 2.49 15.84 7.22
CA GLU A 95 1.36 15.74 6.32
C GLU A 95 1.07 14.29 5.90
N ILE A 96 2.11 13.50 5.57
CA ILE A 96 1.95 12.06 5.30
C ILE A 96 1.34 11.33 6.52
N ALA A 97 1.83 11.61 7.72
CA ALA A 97 1.27 11.06 8.95
C ALA A 97 -0.19 11.49 9.18
N ALA A 98 -0.51 12.76 8.95
CA ALA A 98 -1.86 13.29 9.09
C ALA A 98 -2.85 12.69 8.08
N THR A 99 -2.43 12.51 6.82
CA THR A 99 -3.17 11.80 5.76
C THR A 99 -3.48 10.37 6.18
N LEU A 100 -2.52 9.71 6.84
CA LEU A 100 -2.73 8.40 7.42
C LEU A 100 -3.57 8.43 8.69
N GLY A 101 -3.88 9.58 9.29
CA GLY A 101 -4.58 9.68 10.57
C GLY A 101 -3.74 9.19 11.75
N LEU A 102 -2.43 9.39 11.69
CA LEU A 102 -1.47 9.09 12.74
C LEU A 102 -1.16 10.37 13.54
N GLN A 103 -0.98 10.22 14.85
CA GLN A 103 -0.46 11.29 15.69
C GLN A 103 1.04 11.44 15.49
N TRP A 104 1.51 12.67 15.36
CA TRP A 104 2.93 12.99 15.20
C TRP A 104 3.71 12.64 16.47
N LYS A 105 4.75 11.78 16.34
CA LYS A 105 5.65 11.35 17.42
C LYS A 105 7.09 11.23 16.89
N GLY A 106 8.08 11.29 17.79
CA GLY A 106 9.49 11.53 17.44
C GLY A 106 10.11 10.56 16.43
N ASP A 107 9.78 9.27 16.49
CA ASP A 107 10.33 8.23 15.59
C ASP A 107 9.60 8.13 14.24
N LEU A 108 8.44 8.78 14.10
CA LEU A 108 7.58 8.60 12.93
C LEU A 108 8.17 9.19 11.65
N ALA A 109 8.95 10.27 11.77
CA ALA A 109 9.65 10.86 10.63
C ALA A 109 10.62 9.87 9.98
N GLY A 110 11.47 9.22 10.79
CA GLY A 110 12.40 8.19 10.33
C GLY A 110 11.68 7.01 9.67
N LYS A 111 10.61 6.51 10.30
CA LYS A 111 9.79 5.43 9.72
C LYS A 111 9.18 5.79 8.36
N ILE A 112 8.76 7.04 8.17
CA ILE A 112 8.25 7.52 6.88
C ILE A 112 9.37 7.58 5.84
N GLU A 113 10.57 8.01 6.22
CA GLU A 113 11.74 8.07 5.34
C GLU A 113 12.20 6.67 4.91
N ASP A 114 12.23 5.72 5.83
CA ASP A 114 12.49 4.31 5.55
C ASP A 114 11.44 3.74 4.58
N ALA A 115 10.15 4.03 4.85
CA ALA A 115 9.06 3.63 3.97
C ALA A 115 9.16 4.24 2.56
N LEU A 116 9.50 5.53 2.43
CA LEU A 116 9.74 6.17 1.13
C LEU A 116 10.93 5.56 0.39
N THR A 117 11.98 5.20 1.15
CA THR A 117 13.16 4.50 0.60
C THR A 117 12.80 3.12 0.09
N LEU A 118 12.05 2.33 0.86
CA LEU A 118 11.52 1.03 0.45
C LEU A 118 10.59 1.17 -0.77
N ALA A 119 9.70 2.16 -0.79
CA ALA A 119 8.80 2.41 -1.90
C ALA A 119 9.53 2.72 -3.22
N ARG A 120 10.70 3.38 -3.15
CA ARG A 120 11.59 3.62 -4.30
C ARG A 120 12.23 2.33 -4.84
N LEU A 121 12.50 1.36 -3.96
CA LEU A 121 13.12 0.08 -4.31
C LEU A 121 12.12 -0.94 -4.87
N LEU A 122 10.82 -0.76 -4.63
CA LEU A 122 9.75 -1.64 -5.09
C LEU A 122 9.64 -1.58 -6.61
N THR A 123 9.95 -2.70 -7.27
CA THR A 123 9.87 -2.84 -8.72
C THR A 123 8.74 -3.78 -9.12
N ILE A 124 7.81 -3.25 -9.90
CA ILE A 124 6.73 -3.97 -10.54
C ILE A 124 7.14 -4.30 -11.96
N ARG A 125 7.14 -5.60 -12.29
CA ARG A 125 7.21 -6.08 -13.67
C ARG A 125 5.80 -6.46 -14.11
N ASN A 126 5.24 -5.69 -15.04
CA ASN A 126 3.92 -5.95 -15.61
C ASN A 126 4.07 -6.31 -17.09
N THR A 127 3.34 -7.33 -17.54
CA THR A 127 3.30 -7.71 -18.95
C THR A 127 1.98 -7.26 -19.54
N ARG A 128 2.00 -6.27 -20.43
CA ARG A 128 0.82 -5.82 -21.18
C ARG A 128 0.76 -6.51 -22.53
N ARG A 129 -0.37 -7.14 -22.83
CA ARG A 129 -0.66 -7.73 -24.14
C ARG A 129 -1.71 -6.89 -24.84
N LYS A 130 -1.46 -6.50 -26.09
CA LYS A 130 -2.51 -5.97 -26.96
C LYS A 130 -3.04 -7.11 -27.82
N ILE A 131 -4.34 -7.39 -27.72
CA ILE A 131 -5.02 -8.39 -28.54
C ILE A 131 -5.71 -7.67 -29.70
N GLN A 132 -5.49 -8.14 -30.93
CA GLN A 132 -6.16 -7.64 -32.13
C GLN A 132 -6.66 -8.84 -32.94
N LYS A 133 -7.94 -8.83 -33.32
CA LYS A 133 -8.60 -9.94 -34.06
C LYS A 133 -8.37 -11.32 -33.40
N GLY A 134 -8.47 -11.39 -32.07
CA GLY A 134 -8.31 -12.63 -31.32
C GLY A 134 -6.86 -13.14 -31.18
N LYS A 135 -5.87 -12.44 -31.73
CA LYS A 135 -4.44 -12.78 -31.61
C LYS A 135 -3.70 -11.72 -30.78
N ILE A 136 -2.67 -12.15 -30.03
CA ILE A 136 -1.75 -11.21 -29.38
C ILE A 136 -0.97 -10.50 -30.48
N TRP A 137 -1.22 -9.19 -30.63
CA TRP A 137 -0.56 -8.35 -31.63
C TRP A 137 0.83 -7.92 -31.17
N TYR A 138 0.96 -7.54 -29.90
CA TYR A 138 2.25 -7.42 -29.24
C TYR A 138 2.15 -7.69 -27.74
N GLU A 139 3.25 -8.17 -27.17
CA GLU A 139 3.46 -8.31 -25.74
C GLU A 139 4.60 -7.38 -25.33
N ARG A 140 4.36 -6.48 -24.38
CA ARG A 140 5.39 -5.61 -23.79
C ARG A 140 5.53 -5.94 -22.33
N THR A 141 6.75 -6.23 -21.90
CA THR A 141 7.11 -6.22 -20.48
C THR A 141 7.48 -4.80 -20.10
N GLU A 142 6.78 -4.23 -19.13
CA GLU A 142 7.08 -2.94 -18.52
C GLU A 142 7.62 -3.18 -17.11
N ILE A 143 8.69 -2.46 -16.76
CA ILE A 143 9.29 -2.49 -15.43
C ILE A 143 9.19 -1.07 -14.88
N TYR A 144 8.45 -0.90 -13.79
CA TYR A 144 8.24 0.40 -13.16
C TYR A 144 8.17 0.27 -11.64
N GLY A 145 8.23 1.38 -10.91
CA GLY A 145 8.10 1.41 -9.44
C GLY A 145 6.97 2.31 -8.99
N PHE A 146 6.89 2.61 -7.70
CA PHE A 146 5.98 3.65 -7.19
C PHE A 146 6.64 5.03 -7.23
N LEU A 147 7.88 5.11 -6.75
CA LEU A 147 8.66 6.34 -6.65
C LEU A 147 9.93 6.23 -7.49
N ASP A 148 10.31 7.32 -8.15
CA ASP A 148 11.63 7.45 -8.78
C ASP A 148 12.65 8.00 -7.78
N SER A 149 12.26 9.01 -7.02
CA SER A 149 13.10 9.61 -6.00
C SER A 149 12.28 10.26 -4.88
N TRP A 150 12.94 10.50 -3.76
CA TRP A 150 12.46 11.42 -2.75
C TRP A 150 13.66 12.20 -2.18
N THR A 151 13.43 13.41 -1.70
CA THR A 151 14.46 14.27 -1.13
C THR A 151 13.89 15.07 0.02
N ARG A 152 14.65 15.19 1.11
CA ARG A 152 14.30 16.01 2.28
C ARG A 152 15.18 17.23 2.32
N ILE A 153 14.58 18.40 2.46
CA ILE A 153 15.29 19.67 2.59
C ILE A 153 15.49 19.93 4.09
N GLN A 154 16.73 19.75 4.56
CA GLN A 154 17.10 19.91 5.97
C GLN A 154 17.55 21.34 6.31
N VAL A 155 18.14 22.03 5.34
CA VAL A 155 18.67 23.38 5.48
C VAL A 155 18.11 24.24 4.36
N ARG A 156 17.70 25.47 4.69
CA ARG A 156 17.29 26.48 3.72
C ARG A 156 17.84 27.83 4.16
N ASP A 157 18.46 28.54 3.22
CA ASP A 157 19.06 29.86 3.46
C ASP A 157 20.05 29.83 4.65
N GLY A 158 20.85 28.77 4.74
CA GLY A 158 21.85 28.57 5.82
C GLY A 158 21.28 28.17 7.18
N ARG A 159 19.95 28.04 7.33
CA ARG A 159 19.30 27.69 8.60
C ARG A 159 18.74 26.27 8.59
N ALA A 160 19.00 25.53 9.67
CA ALA A 160 18.40 24.22 9.88
C ALA A 160 16.87 24.36 10.06
N ILE A 161 16.11 23.55 9.32
CA ILE A 161 14.66 23.49 9.42
C ILE A 161 14.29 22.44 10.49
N PRO A 162 13.33 22.72 11.40
CA PRO A 162 12.82 21.73 12.34
C PRO A 162 12.32 20.47 11.63
N ALA A 163 12.65 19.28 12.14
CA ALA A 163 12.36 17.99 11.49
C ALA A 163 10.87 17.82 11.08
N ASN A 164 9.94 18.36 11.87
CA ASN A 164 8.50 18.31 11.59
C ASN A 164 8.03 19.22 10.45
N SER A 165 8.87 20.17 10.03
CA SER A 165 8.60 21.16 9.00
C SER A 165 9.55 21.02 7.80
N GLN A 166 10.48 20.07 7.84
CA GLN A 166 11.39 19.78 6.73
C GLN A 166 10.59 19.37 5.50
N PRO A 167 10.66 20.13 4.39
CA PRO A 167 9.96 19.79 3.16
C PRO A 167 10.50 18.48 2.59
N ILE A 168 9.58 17.65 2.10
CA ILE A 168 9.87 16.44 1.34
C ILE A 168 9.37 16.64 -0.08
N LEU A 169 10.26 16.43 -1.04
CA LEU A 169 9.95 16.37 -2.47
C LEU A 169 9.92 14.91 -2.88
N ILE A 170 8.83 14.44 -3.47
CA ILE A 170 8.67 13.07 -3.94
C ILE A 170 8.41 13.09 -5.44
N GLN A 171 9.16 12.30 -6.20
CA GLN A 171 8.93 12.07 -7.62
C GLN A 171 8.24 10.71 -7.79
N LEU A 172 6.99 10.71 -8.26
CA LEU A 172 6.33 9.48 -8.69
C LEU A 172 6.96 8.94 -9.97
N SER A 173 6.93 7.62 -10.14
CA SER A 173 7.20 7.04 -11.46
C SER A 173 6.14 7.49 -12.47
N PRO A 174 6.49 7.67 -13.76
CA PRO A 174 5.54 8.04 -14.79
C PRO A 174 4.34 7.07 -14.88
N GLU A 175 4.60 5.77 -14.70
CA GLU A 175 3.57 4.73 -14.76
C GLU A 175 2.60 4.82 -13.59
N PHE A 176 3.10 5.04 -12.37
CA PHE A 176 2.23 5.16 -11.20
C PHE A 176 1.45 6.48 -11.21
N ALA A 177 2.09 7.60 -11.62
CA ALA A 177 1.40 8.86 -11.83
C ALA A 177 0.30 8.74 -12.90
N SER A 178 0.57 8.03 -14.00
CA SER A 178 -0.41 7.74 -15.03
C SER A 178 -1.55 6.86 -14.52
N ALA A 179 -1.25 5.83 -13.71
CA ALA A 179 -2.27 4.97 -13.11
C ALA A 179 -3.17 5.74 -12.13
N LEU A 180 -2.63 6.69 -11.36
CA LEU A 180 -3.43 7.56 -10.49
C LEU A 180 -4.30 8.53 -11.28
N ARG A 181 -3.79 9.12 -12.37
CA ARG A 181 -4.54 10.07 -13.22
C ARG A 181 -5.65 9.42 -14.02
N ASN A 182 -5.36 8.25 -14.60
CA ASN A 182 -6.22 7.60 -15.59
C ASN A 182 -6.97 6.38 -15.03
N GLY A 183 -6.61 5.91 -13.85
CA GLY A 183 -7.19 4.72 -13.24
C GLY A 183 -8.46 5.00 -12.45
N PHE A 184 -9.15 3.93 -12.07
CA PHE A 184 -10.28 4.03 -11.16
C PHE A 184 -9.77 4.36 -9.76
N VAL A 185 -10.04 5.58 -9.32
CA VAL A 185 -9.78 6.01 -7.94
C VAL A 185 -10.84 5.38 -7.03
N ILE A 186 -10.42 4.86 -5.89
CA ILE A 186 -11.31 4.41 -4.82
C ILE A 186 -11.14 5.28 -3.58
N HIS A 187 -12.23 5.39 -2.81
CA HIS A 187 -12.25 6.07 -1.52
C HIS A 187 -12.11 5.03 -0.41
N ILE A 188 -11.14 5.24 0.49
CA ILE A 188 -10.96 4.41 1.68
C ILE A 188 -11.31 5.28 2.89
N PRO A 189 -12.33 4.92 3.70
CA PRO A 189 -12.72 5.75 4.84
C PRO A 189 -11.60 5.77 5.88
N LEU A 190 -11.15 6.96 6.28
CA LEU A 190 -10.09 7.09 7.29
C LEU A 190 -10.51 6.47 8.63
N ALA A 191 -11.80 6.56 8.97
CA ALA A 191 -12.38 5.92 10.14
C ALA A 191 -12.20 4.39 10.12
N ALA A 192 -12.28 3.75 8.96
CA ALA A 192 -12.05 2.31 8.81
C ALA A 192 -10.58 1.94 9.08
N ILE A 193 -9.64 2.75 8.58
CA ILE A 193 -8.20 2.56 8.84
C ILE A 193 -7.90 2.76 10.33
N GLN A 194 -8.51 3.77 10.96
CA GLN A 194 -8.37 4.02 12.40
C GLN A 194 -8.94 2.87 13.23
N ALA A 195 -10.11 2.34 12.87
CA ALA A 195 -10.70 1.16 13.51
C ALA A 195 -9.78 -0.06 13.37
N ALA A 196 -9.21 -0.31 12.18
CA ALA A 196 -8.23 -1.37 11.97
C ALA A 196 -6.98 -1.23 12.85
N ARG A 197 -6.52 0.01 13.15
CA ARG A 197 -5.39 0.24 14.07
C ARG A 197 -5.74 -0.01 15.53
N ARG A 198 -7.00 0.20 15.92
CA ARG A 198 -7.50 -0.10 17.28
C ARG A 198 -7.73 -1.60 17.51
N ALA A 199 -7.73 -2.41 16.46
CA ALA A 199 -7.77 -3.86 16.57
C ALA A 199 -6.58 -4.38 17.42
N PRO A 200 -6.70 -5.61 18.00
CA PRO A 200 -5.60 -6.24 18.72
C PRO A 200 -4.31 -6.22 17.89
N ALA A 201 -3.15 -6.01 18.51
CA ALA A 201 -1.89 -5.75 17.80
C ALA A 201 -1.61 -6.73 16.65
N ARG A 202 -1.77 -8.04 16.91
CA ARG A 202 -1.63 -9.14 15.94
C ARG A 202 -2.61 -9.11 14.76
N CYS A 203 -3.69 -8.35 14.85
CA CYS A 203 -4.76 -8.26 13.85
C CYS A 203 -4.70 -6.97 13.02
N ARG A 204 -3.88 -5.97 13.41
CA ARG A 204 -3.92 -4.62 12.79
C ARG A 204 -3.63 -4.64 11.30
N VAL A 205 -2.59 -5.36 10.87
CA VAL A 205 -2.23 -5.49 9.44
C VAL A 205 -3.33 -6.22 8.67
N ALA A 206 -3.79 -7.35 9.19
CA ALA A 206 -4.88 -8.14 8.59
C ALA A 206 -6.17 -7.31 8.43
N ALA A 207 -6.55 -6.54 9.47
CA ALA A 207 -7.71 -5.66 9.43
C ALA A 207 -7.56 -4.56 8.37
N LYS A 208 -6.39 -3.92 8.25
CA LYS A 208 -6.13 -2.92 7.20
C LYS A 208 -6.22 -3.54 5.79
N ASN A 209 -5.65 -4.73 5.59
CA ASN A 209 -5.72 -5.42 4.30
C ASN A 209 -7.17 -5.71 3.90
N ILE A 210 -7.99 -6.15 4.86
CA ILE A 210 -9.42 -6.36 4.66
C ILE A 210 -10.11 -5.03 4.31
N VAL A 211 -9.80 -3.93 5.02
CA VAL A 211 -10.35 -2.59 4.69
C VAL A 211 -10.04 -2.19 3.26
N PHE A 212 -8.78 -2.26 2.83
CA PHE A 212 -8.40 -1.84 1.47
C PHE A 212 -9.04 -2.71 0.39
N TYR A 213 -9.08 -4.03 0.61
CA TYR A 213 -9.75 -4.94 -0.29
C TYR A 213 -11.26 -4.66 -0.38
N LEU A 214 -11.96 -4.53 0.75
CA LEU A 214 -13.40 -4.26 0.76
C LEU A 214 -13.74 -2.88 0.18
N ALA A 215 -12.94 -1.85 0.45
CA ALA A 215 -13.11 -0.52 -0.16
C ALA A 215 -12.99 -0.58 -1.69
N SER A 216 -12.11 -1.43 -2.20
CA SER A 216 -11.96 -1.62 -3.64
C SER A 216 -13.14 -2.33 -4.33
N LEU A 217 -14.03 -2.96 -3.54
CA LEU A 217 -15.24 -3.63 -4.05
C LEU A 217 -16.44 -2.69 -4.10
N GLN A 218 -16.32 -1.46 -3.61
CA GLN A 218 -17.42 -0.51 -3.70
C GLN A 218 -17.76 -0.14 -5.15
N PRO A 219 -19.04 0.15 -5.45
CA PRO A 219 -20.14 0.49 -4.53
C PRO A 219 -20.92 -0.69 -3.96
N LEU A 220 -20.44 -1.93 -4.05
CA LEU A 220 -21.15 -3.08 -3.47
C LEU A 220 -21.42 -2.90 -1.97
N GLU A 221 -22.69 -2.95 -1.59
CA GLU A 221 -23.13 -2.94 -0.19
C GLU A 221 -23.08 -4.33 0.46
N TYR A 222 -22.91 -5.37 -0.34
CA TYR A 222 -22.89 -6.76 0.11
C TYR A 222 -21.89 -7.56 -0.71
N VAL A 223 -21.06 -8.35 -0.01
CA VAL A 223 -20.06 -9.20 -0.63
C VAL A 223 -20.00 -10.56 0.07
N THR A 224 -19.89 -11.61 -0.74
CA THR A 224 -19.67 -12.98 -0.26
C THR A 224 -18.25 -13.41 -0.62
N ILE A 225 -17.46 -13.81 0.38
CA ILE A 225 -16.05 -14.16 0.21
C ILE A 225 -15.77 -15.49 0.91
N SER A 226 -15.10 -16.44 0.24
CA SER A 226 -14.68 -17.69 0.88
C SER A 226 -13.64 -17.45 1.98
N ALA A 227 -13.59 -18.30 2.99
CA ALA A 227 -12.67 -18.17 4.11
C ALA A 227 -11.22 -18.28 3.64
N SER A 228 -10.95 -19.13 2.64
CA SER A 228 -9.64 -19.24 2.00
C SER A 228 -9.22 -17.92 1.34
N LYS A 229 -10.10 -17.31 0.54
CA LYS A 229 -9.82 -16.03 -0.11
C LYS A 229 -9.63 -14.91 0.91
N LEU A 230 -10.48 -14.85 1.93
CA LEU A 230 -10.40 -13.82 2.97
C LEU A 230 -9.15 -13.97 3.85
N ARG A 231 -8.71 -15.21 4.12
CA ARG A 231 -7.42 -15.51 4.76
C ARG A 231 -6.26 -15.01 3.91
N GLY A 232 -6.31 -15.25 2.60
CA GLY A 232 -5.32 -14.76 1.64
C GLY A 232 -5.23 -13.24 1.65
N ILE A 233 -6.39 -12.55 1.55
CA ILE A 233 -6.51 -11.09 1.65
C ILE A 233 -5.91 -10.56 2.95
N ALA A 234 -6.25 -11.19 4.08
CA ALA A 234 -5.76 -10.79 5.39
C ALA A 234 -4.25 -11.06 5.59
N GLY A 235 -3.61 -11.85 4.72
CA GLY A 235 -2.20 -12.24 4.85
C GLY A 235 -1.94 -13.16 6.03
N ILE A 236 -2.91 -13.98 6.43
CA ILE A 236 -2.81 -14.83 7.62
C ILE A 236 -2.25 -16.20 7.24
N THR A 237 -1.06 -16.54 7.73
CA THR A 237 -0.38 -17.82 7.46
C THR A 237 -0.71 -18.92 8.47
N THR A 238 -1.31 -18.61 9.62
CA THR A 238 -1.62 -19.59 10.68
C THR A 238 -2.63 -20.67 10.29
N ARG A 239 -2.71 -21.77 11.08
CA ARG A 239 -3.72 -22.85 10.94
C ARG A 239 -5.15 -22.32 10.76
N ARG A 240 -5.99 -23.05 9.99
CA ARG A 240 -7.34 -22.63 9.57
C ARG A 240 -8.22 -22.12 10.72
N ASP A 241 -8.24 -22.79 11.87
CA ASP A 241 -9.11 -22.39 12.98
C ASP A 241 -8.66 -21.06 13.62
N LYS A 242 -7.35 -20.90 13.80
CA LYS A 242 -6.74 -19.65 14.28
C LYS A 242 -6.94 -18.53 13.26
N ALA A 243 -6.84 -18.83 11.97
CA ALA A 243 -7.10 -17.88 10.90
C ALA A 243 -8.56 -17.42 10.91
N SER A 244 -9.53 -18.34 11.05
CA SER A 244 -10.95 -18.00 11.15
C SER A 244 -11.23 -17.07 12.34
N LYS A 245 -10.72 -17.39 13.54
CA LYS A 245 -10.86 -16.52 14.72
C LYS A 245 -10.23 -15.14 14.51
N THR A 246 -9.11 -15.08 13.80
CA THR A 246 -8.41 -13.81 13.51
C THR A 246 -9.20 -12.96 12.52
N ILE A 247 -9.73 -13.56 11.46
CA ILE A 247 -10.61 -12.88 10.49
C ILE A 247 -11.85 -12.32 11.19
N GLN A 248 -12.50 -13.12 12.05
CA GLN A 248 -13.67 -12.68 12.81
C GLN A 248 -13.34 -11.47 13.69
N LYS A 249 -12.21 -11.49 14.42
CA LYS A 249 -11.75 -10.33 15.20
C LYS A 249 -11.50 -9.09 14.34
N CYS A 250 -10.95 -9.26 13.13
CA CYS A 250 -10.77 -8.16 12.21
C CYS A 250 -12.13 -7.58 11.76
N LEU A 251 -13.07 -8.43 11.35
CA LEU A 251 -14.40 -8.00 10.92
C LEU A 251 -15.20 -7.33 12.05
N THR A 252 -15.14 -7.88 13.26
CA THR A 252 -15.72 -7.27 14.47
C THR A 252 -15.11 -5.90 14.75
N ALA A 253 -13.80 -5.72 14.61
CA ALA A 253 -13.16 -4.42 14.80
C ALA A 253 -13.59 -3.36 13.77
N LEU A 254 -14.08 -3.79 12.60
CA LEU A 254 -14.59 -2.91 11.54
C LEU A 254 -16.10 -2.71 11.59
N GLN A 255 -16.80 -3.49 12.44
CA GLN A 255 -18.25 -3.47 12.56
C GLN A 255 -18.72 -2.15 13.18
N GLY A 256 -19.81 -1.59 12.65
CA GLY A 256 -20.34 -0.30 13.07
C GLY A 256 -19.62 0.93 12.49
N VAL A 257 -18.49 0.74 11.80
CA VAL A 257 -17.72 1.84 11.17
C VAL A 257 -17.69 1.71 9.65
N PHE A 258 -17.35 0.53 9.15
CA PHE A 258 -17.23 0.27 7.71
C PHE A 258 -17.97 -0.99 7.29
N VAL A 259 -17.99 -1.99 8.15
CA VAL A 259 -18.84 -3.18 8.04
C VAL A 259 -20.13 -2.91 8.83
N LYS A 260 -21.30 -2.98 8.19
CA LYS A 260 -22.61 -2.90 8.85
C LYS A 260 -22.80 -4.11 9.77
N LYS A 261 -22.69 -5.30 9.17
CA LYS A 261 -22.71 -6.60 9.84
C LYS A 261 -21.95 -7.62 9.00
N TRP A 262 -21.62 -8.76 9.62
CA TRP A 262 -21.05 -9.88 8.90
C TRP A 262 -21.52 -11.19 9.54
N GLU A 263 -21.63 -12.24 8.72
CA GLU A 263 -22.05 -13.57 9.14
C GLU A 263 -21.15 -14.61 8.45
N LYS A 264 -20.91 -15.74 9.12
CA LYS A 264 -20.18 -16.87 8.55
C LYS A 264 -21.16 -18.02 8.34
N GLN A 265 -21.28 -18.48 7.09
CA GLN A 265 -22.10 -19.64 6.72
C GLN A 265 -21.21 -20.66 6.00
N GLY A 266 -20.95 -21.80 6.63
CA GLY A 266 -19.98 -22.79 6.13
C GLY A 266 -18.59 -22.17 5.91
N ASP A 267 -18.07 -22.26 4.68
CA ASP A 267 -16.78 -21.68 4.28
C ASP A 267 -16.89 -20.23 3.79
N LYS A 268 -18.07 -19.59 3.83
CA LYS A 268 -18.27 -18.24 3.27
C LYS A 268 -18.50 -17.21 4.36
N TYR A 269 -17.93 -16.03 4.16
CA TYR A 269 -18.21 -14.81 4.90
C TYR A 269 -19.14 -13.93 4.07
N HIS A 270 -20.26 -13.57 4.66
CA HIS A 270 -21.24 -12.64 4.14
C HIS A 270 -21.02 -11.31 4.84
N ILE A 271 -20.64 -10.27 4.11
CA ILE A 271 -20.22 -8.99 4.67
C ILE A 271 -21.07 -7.89 4.05
N TRP A 272 -21.77 -7.13 4.89
CA TRP A 272 -22.54 -5.96 4.50
C TRP A 272 -21.73 -4.70 4.81
N LEU A 273 -21.60 -3.80 3.85
CA LEU A 273 -20.77 -2.60 3.93
C LEU A 273 -21.64 -1.35 4.05
N TYR A 274 -21.12 -0.33 4.74
CA TYR A 274 -21.71 1.01 4.65
C TYR A 274 -21.48 1.60 3.25
N PRO A 275 -22.51 2.16 2.59
CA PRO A 275 -22.31 2.92 1.36
C PRO A 275 -21.35 4.09 1.64
N GLN A 276 -20.49 4.42 0.68
CA GLN A 276 -19.63 5.61 0.81
C GLN A 276 -20.33 6.84 0.22
N GLY A 277 -20.61 7.81 1.09
CA GLY A 277 -21.43 9.00 0.83
C GLY A 277 -22.91 8.67 1.03
N VAL A 278 -23.66 9.30 1.93
CA VAL A 278 -23.65 10.70 2.43
C VAL A 278 -22.58 11.02 3.48
#